data_AF-A0A1V4T0H8-F1
#
_entry.id   AF-A0A1V4T0H8-F1
#
_cell.length_a   1.000
_cell.length_b   1.000
_cell.length_c   1.000
_cell.angle_alpha   90.00
_cell.angle_beta   90.00
_cell.angle_gamma   90.00
#
_symmetry.space_group_name_H-M   'P 1'
#
loop_
_entity.id
_entity.type
_entity.pdbx_description
1 polymer ?
#
loop_
_entity_poly.entity_id
_entity_poly.type
_entity_poly.pdbx_seq_one_letter_code
_entity_poly.pdbx_strand_id
1 'polypeptide(L)'
;MARIRHYDYNQTSMVVINYQDQLQLGTFEHALHYLISKKLNLSAFHQPYKNDREGRPAYDPAILLKIILFAYSKGITSSREIQWCCETNIIFKALSCDTVPHFTTIAHFVSSQPQSIEDLFEQVLLVCDQQGLLGHELFAIDGCKMRANAAKEWSGTFKELEEKRQKLKRLIRHHLSEHQDRDIRKAKAILTLDKAAKKIDHFLQQNQPRMGQGKRSKEIKSNITENQFRSRDPKFAHQKEKYGKQIYSHRMSVVEPVFDNIGTNKRLNRFSLRGKTKVQGQWQLYCLVHNVEKLAKYGHLSP
;
A
#
# COMPACT_ATOMS: atom_id res chain seq x y z
N MET A 1 47.26 -24.63 12.98
CA MET A 1 45.80 -24.54 13.25
C MET A 1 45.36 -23.10 13.07
N ALA A 2 44.26 -22.84 12.37
CA ALA A 2 43.72 -21.48 12.22
C ALA A 2 43.22 -20.94 13.57
N ARG A 3 43.48 -19.66 13.86
CA ARG A 3 42.99 -18.98 15.08
C ARG A 3 41.82 -18.08 14.73
N ILE A 4 40.85 -18.00 15.64
CA ILE A 4 39.67 -17.13 15.51
C ILE A 4 40.11 -15.66 15.59
N ARG A 5 39.54 -14.81 14.73
CA ARG A 5 39.69 -13.35 14.83
C ARG A 5 38.77 -12.83 15.94
N HIS A 6 39.32 -12.03 16.85
CA HIS A 6 38.53 -11.35 17.88
C HIS A 6 37.61 -10.31 17.22
N TYR A 7 36.37 -10.18 17.69
CA TYR A 7 35.40 -9.19 17.23
C TYR A 7 34.85 -8.40 18.42
N ASP A 8 34.61 -7.11 18.23
CA ASP A 8 34.00 -6.22 19.22
C ASP A 8 32.98 -5.31 18.49
N TYR A 9 31.78 -5.24 19.04
CA TYR A 9 30.66 -4.50 18.45
C TYR A 9 30.68 -3.01 18.79
N ASN A 10 31.42 -2.59 19.83
CA ASN A 10 31.51 -1.20 20.26
C ASN A 10 32.64 -0.44 19.56
N GLN A 11 32.61 -0.47 18.22
CA GLN A 11 33.64 0.13 17.38
C GLN A 11 33.04 1.17 16.44
N THR A 12 33.77 2.26 16.22
CA THR A 12 33.42 3.30 15.25
C THR A 12 34.46 3.30 14.13
N SER A 13 34.00 3.40 12.88
CA SER A 13 34.86 3.54 11.71
C SER A 13 34.34 4.68 10.83
N MET A 14 35.25 5.49 10.30
CA MET A 14 34.91 6.46 9.25
C MET A 14 35.01 5.76 7.90
N VAL A 15 33.90 5.75 7.15
CA VAL A 15 33.82 5.13 5.83
C VAL A 15 33.54 6.23 4.81
N VAL A 16 34.41 6.34 3.81
CA VAL A 16 34.16 7.20 2.64
C VAL A 16 33.31 6.40 1.67
N ILE A 17 32.11 6.90 1.37
CA ILE A 17 31.13 6.21 0.53
C ILE A 17 30.79 7.08 -0.67
N ASN A 18 30.95 6.52 -1.87
CA ASN A 18 30.29 7.03 -3.06
C ASN A 18 28.94 6.33 -3.22
N TYR A 19 27.85 7.09 -3.23
CA TYR A 19 26.50 6.53 -3.30
C TYR A 19 26.19 5.83 -4.62
N GLN A 20 26.74 6.31 -5.73
CA GLN A 20 26.52 5.68 -7.03
C GLN A 20 27.15 4.28 -7.08
N ASP A 21 28.33 4.10 -6.47
CA ASP A 21 29.03 2.81 -6.42
C ASP A 21 28.27 1.74 -5.62
N GLN A 22 27.36 2.16 -4.73
CA GLN A 22 26.52 1.24 -3.96
C GLN A 22 25.35 0.68 -4.79
N LEU A 23 25.05 1.28 -5.95
CA LEU A 23 23.98 0.85 -6.84
C LEU A 23 24.57 -0.07 -7.92
N GLN A 24 24.92 -1.30 -7.51
CA GLN A 24 25.63 -2.24 -8.37
C GLN A 24 24.77 -2.78 -9.52
N LEU A 25 25.36 -2.89 -10.72
CA LEU A 25 24.69 -3.46 -11.89
C LEU A 25 24.10 -4.84 -11.58
N GLY A 26 22.89 -5.10 -12.08
CA GLY A 26 22.15 -6.35 -11.85
C GLY A 26 21.42 -6.44 -10.51
N THR A 27 21.59 -5.48 -9.59
CA THR A 27 20.80 -5.42 -8.36
C THR A 27 19.47 -4.70 -8.57
N PHE A 28 18.54 -4.91 -7.63
CA PHE A 28 17.24 -4.28 -7.67
C PHE A 28 17.34 -2.75 -7.50
N GLU A 29 18.18 -2.26 -6.59
CA GLU A 29 18.38 -0.84 -6.33
C GLU A 29 18.98 -0.11 -7.54
N HIS A 30 19.87 -0.75 -8.31
CA HIS A 30 20.35 -0.21 -9.57
C HIS A 30 19.23 -0.11 -10.60
N ALA A 31 18.47 -1.19 -10.81
CA ALA A 31 17.36 -1.21 -11.76
C ALA A 31 16.32 -0.14 -11.43
N LEU A 32 15.96 -0.04 -10.14
CA LEU A 32 15.05 0.98 -9.62
C LEU A 32 15.58 2.40 -9.88
N HIS A 33 16.86 2.65 -9.57
CA HIS A 33 17.49 3.94 -9.79
C HIS A 33 17.47 4.31 -11.28
N TYR A 34 17.90 3.40 -12.15
CA TYR A 34 17.93 3.60 -13.60
C TYR A 34 16.54 3.89 -14.16
N LEU A 35 15.54 3.09 -13.83
CA LEU A 35 14.16 3.27 -14.32
C LEU A 35 13.63 4.64 -13.94
N ILE A 36 13.70 4.99 -12.65
CA ILE A 36 13.19 6.27 -12.14
C ILE A 36 13.96 7.46 -12.73
N SER A 37 15.27 7.34 -12.94
CA SER A 37 16.10 8.47 -13.40
C SER A 37 16.19 8.61 -14.91
N LYS A 38 15.91 7.56 -15.71
CA LYS A 38 16.18 7.54 -17.15
C LYS A 38 15.01 7.08 -18.03
N LYS A 39 14.07 6.31 -17.50
CA LYS A 39 12.99 5.70 -18.31
C LYS A 39 11.61 6.22 -17.96
N LEU A 40 11.39 6.61 -16.70
CA LEU A 40 10.06 6.99 -16.21
C LEU A 40 9.89 8.51 -16.17
N ASN A 41 8.72 8.96 -16.60
CA ASN A 41 8.29 10.33 -16.48
C ASN A 41 7.58 10.56 -15.13
N LEU A 42 8.16 11.43 -14.30
CA LEU A 42 7.63 11.77 -12.98
C LEU A 42 6.86 13.09 -12.94
N SER A 43 6.58 13.72 -14.09
CA SER A 43 5.92 15.04 -14.15
C SER A 43 4.62 15.11 -13.33
N ALA A 44 3.84 14.03 -13.33
CA ALA A 44 2.61 13.91 -12.54
C ALA A 44 2.85 14.00 -11.02
N PHE A 45 4.02 13.60 -10.52
CA PHE A 45 4.39 13.76 -9.12
C PHE A 45 4.93 15.15 -8.79
N HIS A 46 5.44 15.88 -9.78
CA HIS A 46 5.96 17.23 -9.58
C HIS A 46 4.87 18.30 -9.62
N GLN A 47 3.71 18.05 -10.25
CA GLN A 47 2.59 19.00 -10.35
C GLN A 47 2.15 19.66 -9.03
N PRO A 48 2.09 18.95 -7.88
CA PRO A 48 1.69 19.57 -6.62
C PRO A 48 2.74 20.53 -6.04
N TYR A 49 3.99 20.45 -6.50
CA TYR A 49 5.10 21.23 -5.97
C TYR A 49 5.24 22.53 -6.75
N LYS A 50 5.21 23.64 -6.02
CA LYS A 50 5.59 24.96 -6.52
C LYS A 50 7.00 25.22 -6.05
N ASN A 51 7.96 25.19 -6.96
CA ASN A 51 9.37 25.48 -6.67
C ASN A 51 9.59 27.01 -6.65
N ASP A 52 8.79 27.71 -5.85
CA ASP A 52 9.02 29.13 -5.58
C ASP A 52 10.19 29.31 -4.59
N ARG A 53 10.59 30.56 -4.34
CA ARG A 53 11.69 30.87 -3.42
C ARG A 53 11.27 30.85 -1.95
N GLU A 54 10.02 30.49 -1.66
CA GLU A 54 9.42 30.59 -0.33
C GLU A 54 9.04 29.21 0.22
N GLY A 55 8.95 29.10 1.54
CA GLY A 55 8.61 27.84 2.20
C GLY A 55 9.78 26.87 2.36
N ARG A 56 9.46 25.68 2.90
CA ARG A 56 10.46 24.65 3.21
C ARG A 56 10.74 23.80 1.96
N PRO A 57 12.01 23.55 1.61
CA PRO A 57 12.36 22.64 0.52
C PRO A 57 11.70 21.28 0.70
N ALA A 58 11.05 20.79 -0.35
CA ALA A 58 10.44 19.46 -0.39
C ALA A 58 11.46 18.41 -0.82
N TYR A 59 11.20 17.15 -0.44
CA TYR A 59 11.94 16.02 -0.99
C TYR A 59 11.48 15.74 -2.42
N ASP A 60 12.44 15.43 -3.29
CA ASP A 60 12.15 15.04 -4.68
C ASP A 60 11.31 13.74 -4.71
N PRO A 61 10.19 13.69 -5.47
CA PRO A 61 9.41 12.48 -5.65
C PRO A 61 10.22 11.25 -6.10
N ALA A 62 11.28 11.43 -6.89
CA ALA A 62 12.17 10.35 -7.30
C ALA A 62 12.86 9.69 -6.11
N ILE A 63 13.32 10.48 -5.13
CA ILE A 63 13.94 9.95 -3.89
C ILE A 63 12.90 9.17 -3.10
N LEU A 64 11.71 9.73 -2.92
CA LEU A 64 10.63 9.08 -2.14
C LEU A 64 10.21 7.75 -2.81
N LEU A 65 10.03 7.73 -4.13
CA LEU A 65 9.72 6.50 -4.86
C LEU A 65 10.82 5.44 -4.71
N LYS A 66 12.09 5.84 -4.85
CA LYS A 66 13.24 4.93 -4.70
C LYS A 66 13.26 4.26 -3.32
N ILE A 67 13.18 5.03 -2.24
CA ILE A 67 13.23 4.45 -0.89
C ILE A 67 11.99 3.61 -0.57
N ILE A 68 10.79 4.00 -1.06
CA ILE A 68 9.55 3.26 -0.81
C ILE A 68 9.56 1.92 -1.54
N LEU A 69 9.89 1.90 -2.83
CA LEU A 69 9.92 0.68 -3.63
C LEU A 69 11.04 -0.25 -3.17
N PHE A 70 12.20 0.28 -2.79
CA PHE A 70 13.26 -0.52 -2.17
C PHE A 70 12.85 -1.11 -0.83
N ALA A 71 12.21 -0.34 0.04
CA ALA A 71 11.68 -0.86 1.30
C ALA A 71 10.66 -1.99 1.07
N TYR A 72 9.73 -1.81 0.13
CA TYR A 72 8.75 -2.83 -0.21
C TYR A 72 9.41 -4.10 -0.80
N SER A 73 10.47 -3.97 -1.58
CA SER A 73 11.24 -5.13 -2.08
C SER A 73 11.96 -5.92 -0.98
N LYS A 74 12.15 -5.31 0.20
CA LYS A 74 12.65 -5.95 1.43
C LYS A 74 11.54 -6.31 2.42
N GLY A 75 10.27 -6.08 2.08
CA GLY A 75 9.12 -6.37 2.95
C GLY A 75 8.85 -5.33 4.05
N ILE A 76 9.52 -4.18 3.99
CA ILE A 76 9.41 -3.10 4.98
C ILE A 76 8.27 -2.17 4.57
N THR A 77 7.15 -2.19 5.29
CA THR A 77 5.97 -1.33 5.01
C THR A 77 5.81 -0.16 5.97
N SER A 78 6.55 -0.15 7.08
CA SER A 78 6.47 0.88 8.12
C SER A 78 7.26 2.12 7.70
N SER A 79 6.60 3.26 7.53
CA SER A 79 7.30 4.52 7.19
C SER A 79 8.35 4.94 8.23
N ARG A 80 8.19 4.52 9.50
CA ARG A 80 9.21 4.76 10.55
C ARG A 80 10.45 3.90 10.35
N GLU A 81 10.24 2.66 9.94
CA GLU A 81 11.33 1.74 9.65
C GLU A 81 12.07 2.19 8.38
N ILE A 82 11.34 2.67 7.37
CA ILE A 82 11.94 3.28 6.17
C ILE A 82 12.82 4.49 6.54
N GLN A 83 12.32 5.38 7.41
CA GLN A 83 13.11 6.51 7.91
C GLN A 83 14.39 6.01 8.61
N TRP A 84 14.27 5.05 9.54
CA TRP A 84 15.41 4.46 10.23
C TRP A 84 16.41 3.80 9.27
N CYS A 85 15.94 3.14 8.21
CA CYS A 85 16.80 2.61 7.16
C CYS A 85 17.55 3.73 6.41
N CYS A 86 16.93 4.89 6.16
CA CYS A 86 17.64 6.04 5.58
C CYS A 86 18.73 6.60 6.51
N GLU A 87 18.59 6.41 7.83
CA GLU A 87 19.61 6.81 8.81
C GLU A 87 20.76 5.81 8.89
N THR A 88 20.50 4.51 8.71
CA THR A 88 21.44 3.44 9.10
C THR A 88 21.93 2.55 7.96
N ASN A 89 21.17 2.41 6.88
CA ASN A 89 21.46 1.47 5.81
C ASN A 89 22.10 2.18 4.60
N ILE A 90 23.27 1.70 4.18
CA ILE A 90 24.07 2.31 3.11
C ILE A 90 23.31 2.37 1.76
N ILE A 91 22.52 1.36 1.41
CA ILE A 91 21.77 1.36 0.14
C ILE A 91 20.61 2.36 0.19
N PHE A 92 19.94 2.50 1.34
CA PHE A 92 18.93 3.54 1.50
C PHE A 92 19.55 4.93 1.42
N LYS A 93 20.70 5.15 2.06
CA LYS A 93 21.48 6.39 1.92
C LYS A 93 21.89 6.65 0.47
N ALA A 94 22.27 5.63 -0.27
CA ALA A 94 22.59 5.76 -1.68
C ALA A 94 21.39 6.17 -2.54
N LEU A 95 20.23 5.55 -2.30
CA LEU A 95 18.98 5.86 -3.00
C LEU A 95 18.39 7.23 -2.61
N SER A 96 18.63 7.69 -1.38
CA SER A 96 18.14 8.96 -0.86
C SER A 96 19.17 10.10 -0.92
N CYS A 97 20.38 9.84 -1.40
CA CYS A 97 21.51 10.78 -1.35
C CYS A 97 21.71 11.34 0.08
N ASP A 98 21.75 10.44 1.07
CA ASP A 98 21.84 10.70 2.51
C ASP A 98 20.71 11.51 3.14
N THR A 99 19.66 11.82 2.37
CA THR A 99 18.50 12.48 2.95
C THR A 99 17.70 11.49 3.80
N VAL A 100 17.11 11.99 4.89
CA VAL A 100 16.28 11.21 5.80
C VAL A 100 14.86 11.79 5.82
N PRO A 101 13.97 11.39 4.90
CA PRO A 101 12.59 11.83 4.92
C PRO A 101 11.88 11.34 6.18
N HIS A 102 11.25 12.27 6.90
CA HIS A 102 10.46 11.93 8.09
C HIS A 102 9.32 10.97 7.74
N PHE A 103 8.99 10.05 8.64
CA PHE A 103 7.99 9.01 8.39
C PHE A 103 6.62 9.55 7.96
N THR A 104 6.24 10.75 8.41
CA THR A 104 4.99 11.41 8.00
C THR A 104 5.01 11.84 6.54
N THR A 105 6.15 12.32 6.03
CA THR A 105 6.34 12.67 4.61
C THR A 105 6.20 11.44 3.73
N ILE A 106 6.84 10.34 4.12
CA ILE A 106 6.76 9.05 3.42
C ILE A 106 5.31 8.56 3.39
N ALA A 107 4.65 8.51 4.56
CA ALA A 107 3.26 8.06 4.66
C ALA A 107 2.30 8.96 3.85
N HIS A 108 2.52 10.28 3.88
CA HIS A 108 1.74 11.24 3.12
C HIS A 108 1.87 10.96 1.62
N PHE A 109 3.09 10.84 1.10
CA PHE A 109 3.39 10.60 -0.31
C PHE A 109 2.67 9.36 -0.87
N VAL A 110 2.74 8.22 -0.17
CA VAL A 110 2.04 6.98 -0.57
C VAL A 110 0.52 7.18 -0.60
N SER A 111 -0.02 8.04 0.28
CA SER A 111 -1.46 8.19 0.48
C SER A 111 -2.13 9.30 -0.33
N SER A 112 -1.37 10.26 -0.87
CA SER A 112 -1.90 11.50 -1.46
C SER A 112 -1.98 11.47 -2.99
N GLN A 113 -1.23 10.60 -3.67
CA GLN A 113 -1.09 10.63 -5.14
C GLN A 113 -1.37 9.27 -5.81
N PRO A 114 -2.55 8.66 -5.60
CA PRO A 114 -2.87 7.35 -6.20
C PRO A 114 -2.92 7.38 -7.73
N GLN A 115 -3.35 8.49 -8.35
CA GLN A 115 -3.38 8.62 -9.81
C GLN A 115 -1.98 8.63 -10.41
N SER A 116 -1.07 9.44 -9.87
CA SER A 116 0.33 9.49 -10.34
C SER A 116 1.03 8.13 -10.19
N ILE A 117 0.65 7.34 -9.18
CA ILE A 117 1.15 5.96 -8.99
C ILE A 117 0.61 5.01 -10.07
N GLU A 118 -0.67 5.14 -10.44
CA GLU A 118 -1.27 4.39 -11.55
C GLU A 118 -0.56 4.71 -12.87
N ASP A 119 -0.36 5.98 -13.18
CA ASP A 119 0.35 6.42 -14.39
C ASP A 119 1.79 5.87 -14.43
N LEU A 120 2.48 5.85 -13.28
CA LEU A 120 3.83 5.27 -13.17
C LEU A 120 3.82 3.75 -13.39
N PHE A 121 2.80 3.07 -12.86
CA PHE A 121 2.64 1.63 -13.02
C PHE A 121 2.44 1.25 -14.49
N GLU A 122 1.60 2.00 -15.22
CA GLU A 122 1.41 1.82 -16.66
C GLU A 122 2.72 2.00 -17.45
N GLN A 123 3.51 3.03 -17.12
CA GLN A 123 4.81 3.25 -17.75
C GLN A 123 5.77 2.07 -17.54
N VAL A 124 5.84 1.51 -16.34
CA VAL A 124 6.70 0.33 -16.08
C VAL A 124 6.20 -0.91 -16.81
N LEU A 125 4.88 -1.09 -16.95
CA LEU A 125 4.34 -2.17 -17.77
C LEU A 125 4.72 -2.02 -19.24
N LEU A 126 4.66 -0.81 -19.80
CA LEU A 126 5.11 -0.53 -21.16
C LEU A 126 6.60 -0.84 -21.35
N VAL A 127 7.45 -0.52 -20.36
CA VAL A 127 8.88 -0.89 -20.41
C VAL A 127 9.06 -2.40 -20.41
N CYS A 128 8.31 -3.14 -19.58
CA CYS A 128 8.32 -4.61 -19.61
C CYS A 128 7.85 -5.16 -20.96
N ASP A 129 6.81 -4.58 -21.57
CA ASP A 129 6.26 -5.00 -22.86
C ASP A 129 7.29 -4.85 -23.99
N GLN A 130 7.92 -3.67 -24.06
CA GLN A 130 8.97 -3.36 -25.03
C GLN A 130 10.17 -4.31 -24.97
N GLN A 131 10.43 -4.90 -23.81
CA GLN A 131 11.51 -5.87 -23.60
C GLN A 131 11.05 -7.32 -23.73
N GLY A 132 9.82 -7.57 -24.19
CA GLY A 132 9.26 -8.92 -24.31
C GLY A 132 9.09 -9.63 -22.98
N LEU A 133 9.07 -8.88 -21.86
CA LEU A 133 8.93 -9.43 -20.53
C LEU A 133 7.46 -9.59 -20.14
N LEU A 134 6.50 -9.07 -20.90
CA LEU A 134 5.11 -9.44 -20.70
C LEU A 134 4.84 -10.74 -21.48
N GLY A 135 4.49 -11.80 -20.75
CA GLY A 135 4.12 -13.06 -21.40
C GLY A 135 2.93 -12.83 -22.32
N HIS A 136 2.97 -13.35 -23.55
CA HIS A 136 1.93 -13.18 -24.58
C HIS A 136 0.55 -13.82 -24.24
N GLU A 137 0.30 -14.16 -22.98
CA GLU A 137 -0.94 -14.78 -22.53
C GLU A 137 -1.68 -13.85 -21.57
N LEU A 138 -2.60 -13.10 -22.17
CA LEU A 138 -3.74 -12.42 -21.58
C LEU A 138 -3.53 -11.75 -20.21
N PHE A 139 -3.40 -10.41 -20.24
CA PHE A 139 -3.60 -9.53 -19.10
C PHE A 139 -4.84 -9.93 -18.29
N ALA A 140 -4.60 -10.44 -17.08
CA ALA A 140 -5.64 -10.86 -16.17
C ALA A 140 -5.53 -10.11 -14.85
N ILE A 141 -6.23 -8.98 -14.80
CA ILE A 141 -6.54 -8.23 -13.59
C ILE A 141 -7.74 -8.94 -12.94
N ASP A 142 -7.51 -9.89 -12.04
CA ASP A 142 -8.55 -10.40 -11.12
C ASP A 142 -7.94 -10.73 -9.75
N GLY A 143 -8.68 -10.36 -8.71
CA GLY A 143 -8.15 -9.92 -7.43
C GLY A 143 -7.63 -11.03 -6.50
N CYS A 144 -6.44 -10.81 -5.95
CA CYS A 144 -6.04 -11.48 -4.71
C CYS A 144 -6.79 -10.89 -3.51
N LYS A 145 -7.20 -11.77 -2.60
CA LYS A 145 -7.80 -11.38 -1.32
C LYS A 145 -6.72 -10.97 -0.32
N MET A 146 -6.18 -9.78 -0.49
CA MET A 146 -5.31 -9.18 0.51
C MET A 146 -6.10 -8.53 1.66
N ARG A 147 -5.53 -8.57 2.86
CA ARG A 147 -6.15 -7.92 4.03
C ARG A 147 -5.92 -6.41 3.94
N ALA A 148 -6.99 -5.65 3.69
CA ALA A 148 -6.99 -4.20 3.85
C ALA A 148 -6.87 -3.83 5.34
N ASN A 149 -6.30 -2.66 5.63
CA ASN A 149 -6.33 -2.07 6.98
C ASN A 149 -7.73 -1.53 7.28
N ALA A 150 -8.69 -2.43 7.40
CA ALA A 150 -10.05 -2.10 7.75
C ALA A 150 -10.17 -1.88 9.26
N ALA A 151 -10.88 -0.83 9.68
CA ALA A 151 -11.23 -0.68 11.08
C ALA A 151 -12.23 -1.78 11.47
N LYS A 152 -11.76 -2.83 12.16
CA LYS A 152 -12.58 -3.96 12.61
C LYS A 152 -13.78 -3.52 13.44
N GLU A 153 -13.63 -2.41 14.16
CA GLU A 153 -14.70 -1.77 14.92
C GLU A 153 -15.94 -1.41 14.08
N TRP A 154 -15.75 -1.13 12.79
CA TRP A 154 -16.80 -0.77 11.83
C TRP A 154 -17.24 -1.96 10.98
N SER A 155 -16.81 -3.18 11.34
CA SER A 155 -17.17 -4.42 10.66
C SER A 155 -18.07 -5.28 11.54
N GLY A 156 -19.22 -5.68 11.02
CA GLY A 156 -20.15 -6.55 11.73
C GLY A 156 -21.29 -7.04 10.84
N THR A 157 -22.01 -8.05 11.30
CA THR A 157 -23.36 -8.36 10.78
C THR A 157 -24.33 -7.24 11.15
N PHE A 158 -25.46 -7.13 10.45
CA PHE A 158 -26.53 -6.19 10.78
C PHE A 158 -26.96 -6.34 12.24
N LYS A 159 -27.05 -7.57 12.73
CA LYS A 159 -27.35 -7.84 14.15
C LYS A 159 -26.27 -7.27 15.08
N GLU A 160 -24.99 -7.58 14.83
CA GLU A 160 -23.87 -7.06 15.65
C GLU A 160 -23.81 -5.52 15.61
N LEU A 161 -24.09 -4.91 14.45
CA LEU A 161 -24.11 -3.45 14.28
C LEU A 161 -25.29 -2.80 15.00
N GLU A 162 -26.46 -3.42 14.98
CA GLU A 162 -27.65 -2.98 15.72
C GLU A 162 -27.43 -3.05 17.23
N GLU A 163 -26.85 -4.14 17.73
CA GLU A 163 -26.46 -4.26 19.14
C GLU A 163 -25.44 -3.18 19.54
N LYS A 164 -24.44 -2.93 18.66
CA LYS A 164 -23.46 -1.86 18.86
C LYS A 164 -24.14 -0.48 18.91
N ARG A 165 -25.09 -0.20 18.00
CA ARG A 165 -25.87 1.03 17.99
C ARG A 165 -26.61 1.23 19.31
N GLN A 166 -27.29 0.20 19.80
CA GLN A 166 -28.03 0.26 21.07
C GLN A 166 -27.09 0.52 22.25
N LYS A 167 -25.91 -0.11 22.26
CA LYS A 167 -24.90 0.12 23.29
C LYS A 167 -24.41 1.58 23.29
N LEU A 168 -24.14 2.16 22.12
CA LEU A 168 -23.77 3.58 22.00
C LEU A 168 -24.90 4.50 22.50
N LYS A 169 -26.16 4.23 22.14
CA LYS A 169 -27.33 5.00 22.64
C LYS A 169 -27.53 4.86 24.16
N ARG A 170 -27.19 3.72 24.77
CA ARG A 170 -27.19 3.56 26.24
C ARG A 170 -26.09 4.39 26.89
N LEU A 171 -24.88 4.39 26.34
CA LEU A 171 -23.77 5.22 26.85
C LEU A 171 -24.07 6.72 26.76
N ILE A 172 -24.67 7.17 25.65
CA ILE A 172 -25.12 8.56 25.50
C ILE A 172 -26.13 8.91 26.60
N ARG A 173 -27.14 8.06 26.84
CA ARG A 173 -28.13 8.27 27.92
C ARG A 173 -27.48 8.33 29.29
N HIS A 174 -26.53 7.45 29.59
CA HIS A 174 -25.78 7.45 30.84
C HIS A 174 -25.00 8.76 31.03
N HIS A 175 -24.29 9.21 30.00
CA HIS A 175 -23.57 10.49 30.07
C HIS A 175 -24.50 11.70 30.17
N LEU A 176 -25.71 11.63 29.61
CA LEU A 176 -26.75 12.65 29.75
C LEU A 176 -27.45 12.63 31.12
N SER A 177 -27.57 11.50 31.80
CA SER A 177 -28.18 11.43 33.14
C SER A 177 -27.24 11.89 34.26
N GLU A 178 -25.93 11.76 34.04
CA GLU A 178 -24.87 12.25 34.93
C GLU A 178 -24.64 13.78 34.85
N HIS A 179 -25.49 14.50 34.12
CA HIS A 179 -25.38 15.96 33.96
C HIS A 179 -25.84 16.70 35.21
N GLN A 180 -24.89 17.02 36.09
CA GLN A 180 -25.02 18.15 37.03
C GLN A 180 -23.95 19.24 36.78
N ASP A 181 -22.84 18.94 36.11
CA ASP A 181 -21.76 19.92 35.88
C ASP A 181 -21.38 20.15 34.41
N ARG A 182 -20.99 21.39 34.10
CA ARG A 182 -20.57 21.89 32.77
C ARG A 182 -19.18 21.37 32.36
N ASP A 183 -18.99 20.06 32.27
CA ASP A 183 -17.72 19.46 31.89
C ASP A 183 -17.58 19.29 30.36
N ILE A 184 -16.74 20.14 29.75
CA ILE A 184 -16.47 20.19 28.30
C ILE A 184 -15.96 18.83 27.77
N ARG A 185 -15.30 18.02 28.60
CA ARG A 185 -14.78 16.69 28.20
C ARG A 185 -15.92 15.69 27.96
N LYS A 186 -16.93 15.67 28.81
CA LYS A 186 -18.11 14.79 28.66
C LYS A 186 -18.94 15.18 27.43
N ALA A 187 -19.10 16.48 27.16
CA ALA A 187 -19.78 16.97 25.95
C ALA A 187 -19.10 16.47 24.64
N LYS A 188 -17.76 16.52 24.57
CA LYS A 188 -17.00 15.97 23.44
C LYS A 188 -17.17 14.46 23.28
N ALA A 189 -17.24 13.72 24.38
CA ALA A 189 -17.49 12.28 24.36
C ALA A 189 -18.90 11.96 23.81
N ILE A 190 -19.93 12.66 24.29
CA ILE A 190 -21.32 12.51 23.80
C ILE A 190 -21.39 12.78 22.31
N LEU A 191 -20.80 13.87 21.82
CA LEU A 191 -20.76 14.21 20.39
C LEU A 191 -20.08 13.11 19.55
N THR A 192 -19.02 12.50 20.07
CA THR A 192 -18.30 11.42 19.38
C THR A 192 -19.13 10.15 19.31
N LEU A 193 -19.78 9.77 20.41
CA LEU A 193 -20.67 8.62 20.50
C LEU A 193 -21.91 8.79 19.60
N ASP A 194 -22.51 9.99 19.59
CA ASP A 194 -23.67 10.31 18.76
C ASP A 194 -23.34 10.24 17.27
N LYS A 195 -22.21 10.82 16.84
CA LYS A 195 -21.69 10.68 15.47
C LYS A 195 -21.50 9.21 15.09
N ALA A 196 -20.95 8.41 16.01
CA ALA A 196 -20.76 6.99 15.76
C ALA A 196 -22.09 6.23 15.62
N ALA A 197 -23.07 6.52 16.48
CA ALA A 197 -24.40 5.92 16.43
C ALA A 197 -25.16 6.28 15.14
N LYS A 198 -25.16 7.57 14.76
CA LYS A 198 -25.75 8.06 13.50
C LYS A 198 -25.15 7.40 12.27
N LYS A 199 -23.84 7.15 12.28
CA LYS A 199 -23.15 6.45 11.19
C LYS A 199 -23.62 5.00 11.04
N ILE A 200 -23.84 4.29 12.15
CA ILE A 200 -24.41 2.94 12.13
C ILE A 200 -25.87 2.99 11.67
N ASP A 201 -26.66 3.92 12.21
CA ASP A 201 -28.08 4.12 11.84
C ASP A 201 -28.22 4.31 10.32
N HIS A 202 -27.45 5.23 9.74
CA HIS A 202 -27.47 5.50 8.31
C HIS A 202 -27.11 4.26 7.48
N PHE A 203 -26.10 3.50 7.90
CA PHE A 203 -25.71 2.27 7.21
C PHE A 203 -26.82 1.22 7.22
N LEU A 204 -27.44 0.98 8.38
CA LEU A 204 -28.53 0.01 8.55
C LEU A 204 -29.78 0.41 7.74
N GLN A 205 -30.03 1.71 7.55
CA GLN A 205 -31.14 2.22 6.73
C GLN A 205 -30.89 2.07 5.23
N GLN A 206 -29.66 2.30 4.77
CA GLN A 206 -29.35 2.32 3.34
C GLN A 206 -28.91 0.98 2.76
N ASN A 207 -28.56 0.00 3.58
CA ASN A 207 -28.00 -1.28 3.14
C ASN A 207 -28.87 -2.43 3.62
N GLN A 208 -28.73 -3.60 2.97
CA GLN A 208 -29.34 -4.85 3.40
C GLN A 208 -28.28 -5.84 3.91
N PRO A 209 -28.65 -6.81 4.76
CA PRO A 209 -27.77 -7.89 5.20
C PRO A 209 -27.13 -8.62 4.04
N ARG A 210 -25.80 -8.70 4.04
CA ARG A 210 -25.05 -9.36 2.98
C ARG A 210 -25.04 -10.86 3.21
N MET A 211 -25.63 -11.61 2.27
CA MET A 211 -25.68 -13.06 2.35
C MET A 211 -24.49 -13.71 1.64
N GLY A 212 -23.94 -14.78 2.23
CA GLY A 212 -22.89 -15.58 1.62
C GLY A 212 -23.42 -16.49 0.52
N GLN A 213 -22.67 -16.59 -0.58
CA GLN A 213 -22.98 -17.46 -1.73
C GLN A 213 -22.58 -18.94 -1.52
N GLY A 214 -22.37 -19.37 -0.27
CA GLY A 214 -22.01 -20.75 0.05
C GLY A 214 -23.23 -21.67 0.09
N LYS A 215 -23.02 -22.98 0.28
CA LYS A 215 -24.10 -23.99 0.41
C LYS A 215 -25.15 -23.66 1.48
N ARG A 216 -24.77 -22.87 2.50
CA ARG A 216 -25.69 -22.30 3.50
C ARG A 216 -25.64 -20.79 3.38
N SER A 217 -26.78 -20.17 3.10
CA SER A 217 -26.94 -18.71 3.07
C SER A 217 -26.85 -18.19 4.50
N LYS A 218 -25.66 -17.78 4.92
CA LYS A 218 -25.42 -17.11 6.22
C LYS A 218 -25.01 -15.68 5.96
N GLU A 219 -25.43 -14.78 6.86
CA GLU A 219 -25.00 -13.40 6.81
C GLU A 219 -23.48 -13.28 7.02
N ILE A 220 -22.84 -12.47 6.18
CA ILE A 220 -21.42 -12.16 6.23
C ILE A 220 -21.26 -10.74 6.79
N LYS A 221 -20.22 -10.55 7.60
CA LYS A 221 -19.85 -9.24 8.14
C LYS A 221 -19.66 -8.22 7.02
N SER A 222 -20.34 -7.10 7.15
CA SER A 222 -20.24 -5.94 6.28
C SER A 222 -19.41 -4.86 6.98
N ASN A 223 -18.74 -4.02 6.21
CA ASN A 223 -17.94 -2.93 6.78
C ASN A 223 -18.60 -1.59 6.45
N ILE A 224 -18.99 -0.85 7.49
CA ILE A 224 -19.69 0.44 7.37
C ILE A 224 -18.87 1.45 6.55
N THR A 225 -17.54 1.36 6.60
CA THR A 225 -16.62 2.25 5.89
C THR A 225 -16.17 1.74 4.53
N GLU A 226 -16.36 0.46 4.19
CA GLU A 226 -15.68 -0.18 3.05
C GLU A 226 -16.51 -1.31 2.40
N ASN A 227 -17.78 -1.06 2.06
CA ASN A 227 -18.62 -2.06 1.40
C ASN A 227 -18.23 -2.37 -0.06
N GLN A 228 -17.33 -1.60 -0.69
CA GLN A 228 -16.95 -1.78 -2.11
C GLN A 228 -15.78 -2.75 -2.36
N PHE A 229 -15.07 -3.22 -1.34
CA PHE A 229 -13.83 -4.00 -1.50
C PHE A 229 -13.99 -5.40 -2.12
N ARG A 230 -15.22 -5.87 -2.32
CA ARG A 230 -15.50 -7.28 -2.61
C ARG A 230 -16.52 -7.52 -3.72
N SER A 231 -16.99 -6.47 -4.38
CA SER A 231 -17.80 -6.63 -5.58
C SER A 231 -16.84 -6.71 -6.76
N ARG A 232 -16.91 -7.79 -7.54
CA ARG A 232 -16.23 -7.84 -8.84
C ARG A 232 -16.71 -6.62 -9.64
N ASP A 233 -15.79 -5.93 -10.30
CA ASP A 233 -16.17 -4.81 -11.15
C ASP A 233 -17.17 -5.32 -12.22
N PRO A 234 -18.33 -4.65 -12.41
CA PRO A 234 -19.38 -5.08 -13.32
C PRO A 234 -18.88 -5.34 -14.76
N LYS A 235 -17.84 -4.63 -15.20
CA LYS A 235 -17.23 -4.79 -16.53
C LYS A 235 -16.66 -6.20 -16.77
N PHE A 236 -16.46 -6.99 -15.72
CA PHE A 236 -15.81 -8.30 -15.75
C PHE A 236 -16.77 -9.48 -15.54
N ALA A 237 -18.06 -9.22 -15.30
CA ALA A 237 -19.06 -10.28 -15.13
C ALA A 237 -19.19 -11.17 -16.37
N HIS A 238 -19.03 -10.60 -17.56
CA HIS A 238 -19.16 -11.28 -18.86
C HIS A 238 -17.84 -11.86 -19.42
N GLN A 239 -16.69 -11.61 -18.79
CA GLN A 239 -15.41 -12.13 -19.31
C GLN A 239 -15.33 -13.66 -19.29
N LYS A 240 -15.95 -14.29 -18.28
CA LYS A 240 -15.97 -15.75 -18.15
C LYS A 240 -16.78 -16.43 -19.26
N GLU A 241 -17.76 -15.71 -19.80
CA GLU A 241 -18.65 -16.12 -20.89
C GLU A 241 -18.00 -15.86 -22.26
N LYS A 242 -17.23 -14.76 -22.39
CA LYS A 242 -16.57 -14.34 -23.64
C LYS A 242 -15.24 -15.07 -23.95
N TYR A 243 -14.45 -15.44 -22.93
CA TYR A 243 -13.09 -15.98 -23.11
C TYR A 243 -12.91 -17.45 -22.68
N GLY A 244 -13.95 -18.08 -22.12
CA GLY A 244 -13.97 -19.53 -21.83
C GLY A 244 -13.09 -20.00 -20.66
N LYS A 245 -13.27 -21.27 -20.26
CA LYS A 245 -12.60 -21.91 -19.10
C LYS A 245 -11.07 -22.08 -19.27
N GLN A 246 -10.57 -22.22 -20.50
CA GLN A 246 -9.14 -22.46 -20.80
C GLN A 246 -8.26 -21.23 -20.54
N ILE A 247 -8.73 -20.03 -20.89
CA ILE A 247 -8.04 -18.78 -20.57
C ILE A 247 -8.00 -18.57 -19.04
N TYR A 248 -9.08 -18.96 -18.35
CA TYR A 248 -9.16 -18.86 -16.88
C TYR A 248 -8.24 -19.84 -16.15
N SER A 249 -7.88 -21.00 -16.73
CA SER A 249 -6.88 -21.91 -16.15
C SER A 249 -5.44 -21.40 -16.34
N HIS A 250 -5.16 -20.73 -17.46
CA HIS A 250 -3.87 -20.06 -17.71
C HIS A 250 -3.71 -18.75 -16.90
N ARG A 251 -4.80 -18.16 -16.38
CA ARG A 251 -4.72 -17.04 -15.43
C ARG A 251 -3.92 -17.39 -14.18
N MET A 252 -4.04 -18.62 -13.68
CA MET A 252 -3.38 -19.03 -12.44
C MET A 252 -1.85 -19.01 -12.61
N SER A 253 -1.33 -19.55 -13.72
CA SER A 253 0.10 -19.60 -13.99
C SER A 253 0.74 -18.23 -14.21
N VAL A 254 0.00 -17.22 -14.68
CA VAL A 254 0.52 -15.86 -14.92
C VAL A 254 0.42 -14.98 -13.67
N VAL A 255 -0.64 -15.15 -12.89
CA VAL A 255 -1.02 -14.21 -11.82
C VAL A 255 -0.60 -14.71 -10.42
N GLU A 256 -0.64 -16.02 -10.17
CA GLU A 256 -0.19 -16.58 -8.89
C GLU A 256 1.29 -16.31 -8.60
N PRO A 257 2.23 -16.40 -9.55
CA PRO A 257 3.64 -16.09 -9.26
C PRO A 257 3.86 -14.64 -8.81
N VAL A 258 3.07 -13.69 -9.33
CA VAL A 258 3.10 -12.29 -8.91
C VAL A 258 2.61 -12.17 -7.46
N PHE A 259 1.46 -12.79 -7.16
CA PHE A 259 0.88 -12.78 -5.82
C PHE A 259 1.72 -13.52 -4.79
N ASP A 260 2.29 -14.66 -5.14
CA ASP A 260 3.19 -15.43 -4.28
C ASP A 260 4.48 -14.66 -4.03
N ASN A 261 5.03 -14.00 -5.05
CA ASN A 261 6.19 -13.14 -4.83
C ASN A 261 5.85 -12.01 -3.85
N ILE A 262 4.77 -11.25 -4.09
CA ILE A 262 4.41 -10.10 -3.25
C ILE A 262 3.99 -10.54 -1.84
N GLY A 263 3.08 -11.50 -1.73
CA GLY A 263 2.46 -11.93 -0.48
C GLY A 263 3.36 -12.83 0.37
N THR A 264 4.04 -13.79 -0.26
CA THR A 264 4.83 -14.82 0.42
C THR A 264 6.30 -14.44 0.49
N ASN A 265 6.95 -14.14 -0.64
CA ASN A 265 8.40 -13.86 -0.66
C ASN A 265 8.71 -12.48 -0.07
N LYS A 266 7.95 -11.45 -0.45
CA LYS A 266 8.12 -10.07 0.03
C LYS A 266 7.36 -9.79 1.32
N ARG A 267 6.48 -10.71 1.75
CA ARG A 267 5.67 -10.56 2.97
C ARG A 267 4.77 -9.31 2.95
N LEU A 268 4.44 -8.78 1.78
CA LEU A 268 3.55 -7.64 1.58
C LEU A 268 2.09 -8.09 1.57
N ASN A 269 1.66 -8.80 2.62
CA ASN A 269 0.35 -9.45 2.69
C ASN A 269 -0.76 -8.59 3.34
N ARG A 270 -0.44 -7.34 3.69
CA ARG A 270 -1.33 -6.36 4.32
C ARG A 270 -1.09 -4.96 3.78
N PHE A 271 -2.16 -4.21 3.58
CA PHE A 271 -2.06 -2.78 3.28
C PHE A 271 -1.86 -1.97 4.55
N SER A 272 -1.12 -0.87 4.48
CA SER A 272 -0.99 0.09 5.59
C SER A 272 -2.05 1.19 5.50
N LEU A 273 -2.57 1.48 4.30
CA LEU A 273 -3.56 2.52 4.05
C LEU A 273 -5.00 2.04 4.20
N ARG A 274 -5.92 3.00 4.33
CA ARG A 274 -7.38 2.79 4.40
C ARG A 274 -8.06 3.54 3.26
N GLY A 275 -9.15 3.00 2.73
CA GLY A 275 -9.91 3.57 1.63
C GLY A 275 -9.46 3.01 0.27
N LYS A 276 -10.44 2.71 -0.59
CA LYS A 276 -10.26 2.02 -1.88
C LYS A 276 -9.18 2.65 -2.75
N THR A 277 -9.25 3.95 -3.00
CA THR A 277 -8.32 4.65 -3.89
C THR A 277 -6.88 4.58 -3.38
N LYS A 278 -6.68 4.75 -2.06
CA LYS A 278 -5.36 4.71 -1.44
C LYS A 278 -4.77 3.30 -1.43
N VAL A 279 -5.61 2.30 -1.13
CA VAL A 279 -5.21 0.89 -1.16
C VAL A 279 -4.88 0.45 -2.57
N GLN A 280 -5.61 0.92 -3.58
CA GLN A 280 -5.31 0.65 -4.99
C GLN A 280 -3.93 1.21 -5.38
N GLY A 281 -3.63 2.47 -5.02
CA GLY A 281 -2.30 3.04 -5.24
C GLY A 281 -1.20 2.25 -4.53
N GLN A 282 -1.41 1.87 -3.26
CA GLN A 282 -0.44 1.02 -2.55
C GLN A 282 -0.25 -0.35 -3.20
N TRP A 283 -1.32 -0.95 -3.71
CA TRP A 283 -1.25 -2.21 -4.46
C TRP A 283 -0.42 -2.06 -5.74
N GLN A 284 -0.60 -0.98 -6.50
CA GLN A 284 0.21 -0.66 -7.67
C GLN A 284 1.69 -0.50 -7.31
N LEU A 285 2.03 0.11 -6.17
CA LEU A 285 3.42 0.14 -5.68
C LEU A 285 3.96 -1.27 -5.38
N TYR A 286 3.16 -2.18 -4.85
CA TYR A 286 3.60 -3.57 -4.64
C TYR A 286 3.81 -4.30 -5.97
N CYS A 287 2.94 -4.09 -6.95
CA CYS A 287 3.13 -4.64 -8.30
C CYS A 287 4.36 -4.05 -9.00
N LEU A 288 4.63 -2.76 -8.80
CA LEU A 288 5.85 -2.11 -9.29
C LEU A 288 7.11 -2.80 -8.79
N VAL A 289 7.16 -3.20 -7.52
CA VAL A 289 8.29 -3.99 -6.98
C VAL A 289 8.50 -5.26 -7.79
N HIS A 290 7.46 -6.03 -8.04
CA HIS A 290 7.57 -7.26 -8.84
C HIS A 290 8.08 -6.98 -10.26
N ASN A 291 7.54 -5.95 -10.92
CA ASN A 291 7.94 -5.59 -12.28
C ASN A 291 9.38 -5.09 -12.36
N VAL A 292 9.83 -4.28 -11.40
CA VAL A 292 11.22 -3.82 -11.31
C VAL A 292 12.15 -5.00 -11.05
N GLU A 293 11.76 -5.98 -10.23
CA GLU A 293 12.56 -7.22 -10.07
C GLU A 293 12.67 -8.01 -11.36
N LYS A 294 11.58 -8.07 -12.14
CA LYS A 294 11.57 -8.73 -13.45
C LYS A 294 12.53 -8.04 -14.41
N LEU A 295 12.48 -6.71 -14.48
CA LEU A 295 13.40 -5.89 -15.28
C LEU A 295 14.85 -6.02 -14.80
N ALA A 296 15.09 -6.08 -13.50
CA ALA A 296 16.43 -6.25 -12.95
C ALA A 296 17.07 -7.60 -13.32
N LYS A 297 16.26 -8.67 -13.36
CA LYS A 297 16.73 -10.04 -13.61
C LYS A 297 16.81 -10.42 -15.08
N TYR A 298 15.83 -9.99 -15.86
CA TYR A 298 15.62 -10.45 -17.22
C TYR A 298 15.63 -9.32 -18.25
N GLY A 299 15.57 -8.08 -17.79
CA GLY A 299 15.53 -6.92 -18.67
C GLY A 299 16.92 -6.47 -19.11
N HIS A 300 16.92 -5.76 -20.23
CA HIS A 300 18.11 -5.08 -20.76
C HIS A 300 18.15 -3.66 -20.20
N LEU A 301 18.70 -3.54 -18.98
CA LEU A 301 18.96 -2.26 -18.33
C LEU A 301 20.40 -1.83 -18.62
N SER A 302 20.67 -1.48 -19.88
CA SER A 302 21.96 -0.91 -20.30
C SER A 302 22.09 0.54 -19.80
N PRO A 303 23.28 0.98 -19.37
CA PRO A 303 23.58 2.39 -19.14
C PRO A 303 23.21 3.28 -20.34
#